data_AF-A0A7J7KLN9-F1
#
_entry.id   AF-A0A7J7KLN9-F1
#
_cell.length_a   1.000
_cell.length_b   1.000
_cell.length_c   1.000
_cell.angle_alpha   90.00
_cell.angle_beta   90.00
_cell.angle_gamma   90.00
#
_symmetry.space_group_name_H-M   'P 1'
#
loop_
_entity.id
_entity.type
_entity.pdbx_description
1 polymer ?
#
loop_
_entity_poly.entity_id
_entity_poly.type
_entity_poly.pdbx_seq_one_letter_code
_entity_poly.pdbx_strand_id
1 'polypeptide(L)'
;MKGYLVIAVVIATLCLSEVRSQISRDPCKYFTCENGRCFAPNDVPRCECFTGYIYNPVLQTCVLLLPDPCAGFSCGNGVCIAPNGRPICECDPGFKFDAGRIFNKCVRIPGSEV
;
A
#
# COMPACT_ATOMS: atom_id res chain seq x y z
N MET A 1 24.18 5.94 64.02
CA MET A 1 24.37 4.80 63.07
C MET A 1 23.06 4.35 62.41
N LYS A 2 21.97 4.12 63.15
CA LYS A 2 20.67 3.71 62.58
C LYS A 2 20.06 4.72 61.60
N GLY A 3 20.16 6.02 61.86
CA GLY A 3 19.63 7.06 60.95
C GLY A 3 20.38 7.17 59.61
N TYR A 4 21.69 6.95 59.59
CA TYR A 4 22.50 6.97 58.37
C TYR A 4 22.14 5.78 57.45
N LEU A 5 21.90 4.61 58.04
CA LEU A 5 21.45 3.43 57.30
C LEU A 5 20.06 3.64 56.68
N VAL A 6 19.14 4.30 57.38
CA VAL A 6 17.80 4.63 56.85
C VAL A 6 17.89 5.62 55.69
N ILE A 7 18.70 6.67 55.81
CA ILE A 7 18.88 7.67 54.74
C ILE A 7 19.53 7.02 53.51
N ALA A 8 20.53 6.17 53.70
CA ALA A 8 21.20 5.44 52.62
C ALA A 8 20.25 4.49 51.88
N VAL A 9 19.36 3.79 52.60
CA VAL A 9 18.34 2.91 52.01
C VAL A 9 17.30 3.72 51.23
N VAL A 10 16.84 4.86 51.75
CA VAL A 10 15.89 5.73 51.06
C VAL A 10 16.48 6.28 49.76
N ILE A 11 17.72 6.78 49.79
CA ILE A 11 18.41 7.28 48.59
C ILE A 11 18.63 6.14 47.59
N ALA A 12 19.04 4.95 48.05
CA ALA A 12 19.17 3.78 47.17
C ALA A 12 17.83 3.39 46.53
N THR A 13 16.72 3.40 47.28
CA THR A 13 15.38 3.09 46.74
C THR A 13 14.86 4.16 45.78
N LEU A 14 15.16 5.44 46.03
CA LEU A 14 14.82 6.56 45.13
C LEU A 14 15.73 6.60 43.89
N CYS A 15 16.96 6.10 43.98
CA CYS A 15 17.85 5.87 42.83
C CYS A 15 17.46 4.62 42.03
N LEU A 16 16.85 3.61 42.67
CA LEU A 16 16.34 2.38 42.02
C LEU A 16 14.97 2.57 41.35
N SER A 17 14.24 3.64 41.67
CA SER A 17 13.08 4.06 40.88
C SER A 17 13.57 4.74 39.61
N GLU A 18 14.17 3.94 38.73
CA GLU A 18 14.49 4.36 37.39
C GLU A 18 13.24 4.92 36.70
N VAL A 19 13.46 6.06 36.06
CA VAL A 19 12.61 6.71 35.08
C VAL A 19 11.85 5.66 34.26
N ARG A 20 10.59 5.39 34.58
CA ARG A 20 9.72 4.64 33.68
C ARG A 20 9.29 5.58 32.57
N SER A 21 10.23 5.88 31.68
CA SER A 21 9.95 6.51 30.41
C SER A 21 9.04 5.53 29.64
N GLN A 22 7.73 5.76 29.72
CA GLN A 22 6.73 5.08 28.90
C GLN A 22 6.83 5.60 27.47
N ILE A 23 8.01 5.47 26.84
CA ILE A 23 8.10 5.42 25.38
C ILE A 23 7.33 4.16 25.03
N SER A 24 6.10 4.35 24.54
CA SER A 24 5.26 3.25 24.11
C SER A 24 6.07 2.42 23.12
N ARG A 25 6.33 1.18 23.50
CA ARG A 25 7.00 0.18 22.66
C ARG A 25 6.07 -0.34 21.56
N ASP A 26 4.87 0.22 21.42
CA ASP A 26 3.95 -0.18 20.37
C ASP A 26 4.41 0.47 19.05
N PRO A 27 4.95 -0.32 18.10
CA PRO A 27 5.40 0.20 16.82
C PRO A 27 4.24 0.76 15.98
N CYS A 28 2.99 0.38 16.33
CA CYS A 28 1.78 0.86 15.69
C CYS A 28 1.25 2.19 16.27
N LYS A 29 1.79 2.69 17.39
CA LYS A 29 1.22 3.87 18.07
C LYS A 29 1.14 5.12 17.19
N TYR A 30 2.12 5.30 16.30
CA TYR A 30 2.20 6.45 15.40
C TYR A 30 2.13 6.05 13.93
N PHE A 31 1.77 4.79 13.64
CA PHE A 31 1.66 4.25 12.29
C PHE A 31 0.18 4.05 11.94
N THR A 32 -0.34 4.91 11.07
CA THR A 32 -1.75 4.88 10.69
C THR A 32 -1.97 3.99 9.47
N CYS A 33 -2.85 3.00 9.61
CA CYS A 33 -3.34 2.17 8.52
C CYS A 33 -4.77 2.56 8.18
N GLU A 34 -4.96 3.33 7.11
CA GLU A 34 -6.30 3.59 6.60
C GLU A 34 -6.85 2.31 5.95
N ASN A 35 -8.11 1.96 6.20
CA ASN A 35 -8.75 0.75 5.66
C ASN A 35 -8.02 -0.58 5.96
N GLY A 36 -7.34 -0.65 7.10
CA GLY A 36 -6.66 -1.85 7.57
C GLY A 36 -6.40 -1.82 9.07
N ARG A 37 -5.71 -2.85 9.56
CA ARG A 37 -5.12 -2.85 10.91
C ARG A 37 -3.61 -2.76 10.84
N CYS A 38 -3.02 -2.06 11.79
CA CYS A 38 -1.58 -2.11 11.99
C CYS A 38 -1.19 -3.41 12.69
N PHE A 39 -0.09 -3.99 12.24
CA PHE A 39 0.60 -5.09 12.91
C PHE A 39 2.11 -4.88 12.75
N ALA A 40 2.91 -5.36 13.70
CA ALA A 40 4.35 -5.09 13.73
C ALA A 40 5.18 -6.37 13.88
N PRO A 41 5.37 -7.15 12.80
CA PRO A 41 6.28 -8.29 12.84
C PRO A 41 7.72 -7.79 13.02
N ASN A 42 8.41 -8.31 14.04
CA ASN A 42 9.78 -7.91 14.41
C ASN A 42 9.93 -6.39 14.67
N ASP A 43 8.96 -5.79 15.36
CA ASP A 43 8.91 -4.35 15.68
C ASP A 43 8.86 -3.41 14.45
N VAL A 44 8.57 -3.93 13.26
CA VAL A 44 8.41 -3.13 12.03
C VAL A 44 6.92 -2.98 11.72
N PRO A 45 6.31 -1.78 11.86
CA PRO A 45 4.89 -1.61 11.61
C PRO A 45 4.54 -1.78 10.12
N ARG A 46 3.45 -2.48 9.85
CA ARG A 46 2.87 -2.76 8.54
C ARG A 46 1.35 -2.74 8.61
N CYS A 47 0.69 -2.54 7.47
CA CYS A 47 -0.76 -2.62 7.36
C CYS A 47 -1.21 -3.97 6.83
N GLU A 48 -2.15 -4.59 7.53
CA GLU A 48 -2.96 -5.69 7.02
C GLU A 48 -4.29 -5.11 6.56
N CYS A 49 -4.58 -5.22 5.26
CA CYS A 49 -5.73 -4.57 4.64
C CYS A 49 -7.03 -5.34 4.84
N PHE A 50 -8.13 -4.60 5.00
CA PHE A 50 -9.46 -5.22 5.02
C PHE A 50 -9.86 -5.76 3.65
N THR A 51 -10.86 -6.63 3.63
CA THR A 51 -11.41 -7.20 2.38
C THR A 51 -11.79 -6.09 1.41
N GLY A 52 -11.34 -6.21 0.16
CA GLY A 52 -11.56 -5.20 -0.88
C GLY A 52 -10.52 -4.06 -0.89
N TYR A 53 -9.45 -4.17 -0.10
CA TYR A 53 -8.31 -3.24 -0.13
C TYR A 53 -7.00 -4.00 -0.34
N ILE A 54 -6.02 -3.33 -0.94
CA ILE A 54 -4.68 -3.86 -1.20
C ILE A 54 -3.61 -2.91 -0.66
N TYR A 55 -2.51 -3.46 -0.15
CA TYR A 55 -1.42 -2.67 0.40
C TYR A 55 -0.64 -1.96 -0.70
N ASN A 56 -0.53 -0.64 -0.61
CA ASN A 56 0.28 0.17 -1.50
C ASN A 56 1.63 0.49 -0.83
N PRO A 57 2.78 0.01 -1.36
CA PRO A 57 4.09 0.23 -0.74
C PRO A 57 4.59 1.66 -0.84
N VAL A 58 4.10 2.45 -1.81
CA VAL A 58 4.48 3.86 -2.01
C VAL A 58 3.76 4.75 -1.01
N LEU A 59 2.46 4.53 -0.83
CA LEU A 59 1.64 5.28 0.13
C LEU A 59 1.70 4.70 1.56
N GLN A 60 2.31 3.53 1.73
CA GLN A 60 2.39 2.76 2.98
C GLN A 60 1.03 2.55 3.67
N THR A 61 -0.05 2.43 2.88
CA THR A 61 -1.43 2.29 3.38
C THR A 61 -2.24 1.35 2.50
N CYS A 62 -3.45 1.00 2.95
CA CYS A 62 -4.36 0.17 2.17
C CYS A 62 -5.24 1.04 1.27
N VAL A 63 -5.18 0.77 -0.04
CA VAL A 63 -5.98 1.45 -1.06
C VAL A 63 -7.08 0.52 -1.55
N LEU A 64 -8.19 1.09 -2.00
CA LEU A 64 -9.30 0.33 -2.55
C LEU A 64 -8.80 -0.57 -3.69
N LEU A 65 -9.14 -1.86 -3.63
CA LEU A 65 -8.93 -2.81 -4.72
C LEU A 65 -9.91 -2.43 -5.84
N LEU A 66 -9.47 -1.55 -6.72
CA LEU A 66 -10.21 -1.28 -7.94
C LEU A 66 -10.12 -2.52 -8.84
N PRO A 67 -11.23 -2.95 -9.46
CA PRO A 67 -11.18 -3.99 -10.47
C PRO A 67 -10.20 -3.56 -11.57
N ASP A 68 -9.48 -4.54 -12.13
CA ASP A 68 -8.60 -4.30 -13.27
C ASP A 68 -9.42 -3.58 -14.37
N PRO A 69 -9.05 -2.35 -14.75
CA PRO A 69 -9.79 -1.60 -15.76
C PRO A 69 -9.84 -2.33 -17.11
N CYS A 70 -8.89 -3.24 -17.36
CA CYS A 70 -8.83 -4.08 -18.55
C CYS A 70 -9.64 -5.37 -18.44
N ALA A 71 -10.19 -5.70 -17.27
CA ALA A 71 -11.01 -6.89 -17.10
C ALA A 71 -12.26 -6.82 -18.00
N GLY A 72 -12.38 -7.76 -18.93
CA GLY A 72 -13.49 -7.81 -19.90
C GLY A 72 -13.37 -6.83 -21.07
N PHE A 73 -12.30 -6.02 -21.14
CA PHE A 73 -12.04 -5.13 -22.27
C PHE A 73 -11.16 -5.83 -23.31
N SER A 74 -11.70 -6.09 -24.50
CA SER A 74 -10.99 -6.82 -25.57
C SER A 74 -10.56 -5.89 -26.70
N CYS A 75 -9.23 -5.77 -26.89
CA CYS A 75 -8.61 -4.95 -27.91
C CYS A 75 -8.47 -5.63 -29.28
N GLY A 76 -8.65 -6.96 -29.34
CA GLY A 76 -8.44 -7.75 -30.55
C GLY A 76 -6.96 -7.89 -30.90
N ASN A 77 -6.47 -7.03 -31.80
CA ASN A 77 -5.07 -7.00 -32.28
C ASN A 77 -4.24 -5.95 -31.52
N GLY A 78 -4.22 -6.10 -30.21
CA GLY A 78 -3.54 -5.19 -29.32
C GLY A 78 -3.69 -5.60 -27.86
N VAL A 79 -2.96 -4.92 -27.00
CA VAL A 79 -2.94 -5.14 -25.55
C VAL A 79 -3.78 -4.06 -24.87
N CYS A 80 -4.60 -4.46 -23.90
CA CYS A 80 -5.25 -3.47 -23.04
C CYS A 80 -4.24 -2.95 -22.00
N ILE A 81 -4.13 -1.64 -21.94
CA ILE A 81 -3.37 -0.91 -20.92
C ILE A 81 -4.32 0.03 -20.19
N ALA A 82 -4.05 0.32 -18.92
CA ALA A 82 -4.91 1.18 -18.11
C ALA A 82 -4.19 2.39 -17.50
N PRO A 83 -3.60 3.29 -18.31
CA PRO A 83 -2.98 4.49 -17.78
C PRO A 83 -4.02 5.32 -17.03
N ASN A 84 -3.72 5.70 -15.79
CA ASN A 84 -4.63 6.43 -14.89
C ASN A 84 -5.98 5.72 -14.64
N GLY A 85 -6.01 4.38 -14.70
CA GLY A 85 -7.21 3.59 -14.39
C GLY A 85 -8.27 3.56 -15.50
N ARG A 86 -7.93 3.99 -16.72
CA ARG A 86 -8.84 3.96 -17.88
C ARG A 86 -8.35 2.94 -18.91
N PRO A 87 -9.17 1.96 -19.34
CA PRO A 87 -8.75 1.01 -20.35
C PRO A 87 -8.58 1.68 -21.71
N ILE A 88 -7.42 1.44 -22.33
CA ILE A 88 -7.03 1.90 -23.65
C ILE A 88 -6.37 0.72 -24.38
N CYS A 89 -6.52 0.63 -25.70
CA CYS A 89 -5.81 -0.36 -26.50
C CYS A 89 -4.49 0.21 -27.04
N GLU A 90 -3.40 -0.46 -26.72
CA GLU A 90 -2.13 -0.34 -27.44
C GLU A 90 -2.14 -1.36 -28.58
N CYS A 91 -2.23 -0.88 -29.82
CA CYS A 91 -2.39 -1.77 -30.98
C CYS A 91 -1.05 -2.34 -31.46
N ASP A 92 -1.11 -3.58 -31.95
CA ASP A 92 0.06 -4.24 -32.54
C ASP A 92 0.54 -3.50 -33.80
N PRO A 93 1.81 -3.67 -34.22
CA PRO A 93 2.32 -3.11 -35.46
C PRO A 93 1.43 -3.46 -36.66
N GLY A 94 1.09 -2.46 -37.48
CA GLY A 94 0.19 -2.63 -38.63
C GLY A 94 -1.31 -2.48 -38.31
N PHE A 95 -1.67 -2.22 -37.04
CA PHE A 95 -3.02 -1.93 -36.58
C PHE A 95 -3.13 -0.53 -35.98
N LYS A 96 -4.32 0.07 -36.06
CA LYS A 96 -4.65 1.36 -35.43
C LYS A 96 -5.92 1.23 -34.59
N PHE A 97 -6.00 2.04 -33.54
CA PHE A 97 -7.22 2.13 -32.74
C PHE A 97 -8.32 2.79 -33.56
N ASP A 98 -9.44 2.09 -33.73
CA ASP A 98 -10.67 2.68 -34.26
C ASP A 98 -11.55 3.07 -33.07
N ALA A 99 -11.97 4.33 -33.01
CA ALA A 99 -12.92 4.83 -32.01
C ALA A 99 -14.36 4.87 -32.57
N GLY A 100 -14.60 4.20 -33.70
CA GLY A 100 -15.88 4.19 -34.40
C GLY A 100 -17.02 3.56 -33.62
N ARG A 101 -18.26 3.90 -34.01
CA ARG A 101 -19.53 3.53 -33.33
C ARG A 101 -19.75 2.02 -33.09
N ILE A 102 -18.97 1.14 -33.71
CA ILE A 102 -19.16 -0.33 -33.65
C ILE A 102 -17.96 -1.04 -33.01
N PHE A 103 -16.78 -0.41 -32.91
CA PHE A 103 -15.53 -1.13 -32.69
C PHE A 103 -14.53 -0.28 -31.88
N ASN A 104 -14.60 -0.32 -30.54
CA ASN A 104 -13.51 0.15 -29.67
C ASN A 104 -12.34 -0.86 -29.67
N LYS A 105 -11.74 -1.13 -30.84
CA LYS A 105 -10.72 -2.18 -31.01
C LYS A 105 -9.67 -1.79 -32.05
N CYS A 106 -8.58 -2.56 -32.08
CA CYS A 106 -7.52 -2.41 -33.06
C CYS A 106 -7.93 -3.02 -34.41
N VAL A 107 -7.92 -2.17 -35.45
CA VAL A 107 -8.24 -2.54 -36.84
C VAL A 107 -6.99 -2.43 -37.72
N ARG A 108 -6.89 -3.24 -38.77
CA ARG A 108 -5.75 -3.19 -39.69
C ARG A 108 -5.65 -1.83 -40.36
N ILE A 109 -4.43 -1.33 -40.49
CA ILE A 109 -4.13 -0.16 -41.30
C ILE A 109 -4.19 -0.59 -42.78
N PRO A 110 -5.01 0.07 -43.63
CA PRO A 110 -5.01 -0.24 -45.06
C PRO A 110 -3.63 0.02 -45.67
N GLY A 111 -3.07 -0.98 -46.37
CA GLY A 111 -1.76 -0.87 -47.01
C GLY A 111 -0.54 -1.18 -46.13
N SER A 112 -0.73 -1.78 -44.93
CA SER A 112 0.37 -2.30 -44.09
C SER A 112 0.76 -3.76 -44.40
N GLU A 113 0.42 -4.26 -45.58
CA GLU A 113 0.83 -5.56 -46.07
C GLU A 113 2.36 -5.56 -46.27
N VAL A 114 3.08 -6.24 -45.37
CA VAL A 114 4.49 -6.62 -45.57
C VAL A 114 4.52 -8.03 -46.13
#